data_AF-A0A7V8FUJ6-F1
#
_entry.id   AF-A0A7V8FUJ6-F1
#
_cell.length_a   1.000
_cell.length_b   1.000
_cell.length_c   1.000
_cell.angle_alpha   90.00
_cell.angle_beta   90.00
_cell.angle_gamma   90.00
#
_symmetry.space_group_name_H-M   'P 1'
#
loop_
_entity.id
_entity.type
_entity.pdbx_description
1 polymer ?
#
loop_
_entity_poly.entity_id
_entity_poly.type
_entity_poly.pdbx_seq_one_letter_code
_entity_poly.pdbx_strand_id
1 'polypeptide(L)' 'MEMHAELDEIEYHLLVAEFDLLWSRTPRSGDRERMDQMMRLIEAFEANRRMASSA' A
#
# COMPACT_ATOMS: atom_id res chain seq x y z
N MET A 1 -5.75 18.08 10.10
CA MET A 1 -4.32 17.69 10.02
C MET A 1 -4.36 16.21 9.70
N GLU A 2 -4.38 15.86 8.41
CA GLU A 2 -4.24 14.45 8.02
C GLU A 2 -2.81 14.06 8.40
N MET A 3 -2.66 13.47 9.59
CA MET A 3 -1.52 12.64 9.90
C MET A 3 -1.50 11.59 8.79
N HIS A 4 -0.50 11.64 7.90
CA HIS A 4 -0.05 10.45 7.21
C HIS A 4 0.42 9.51 8.33
N ALA A 5 -0.51 8.76 8.92
CA ALA A 5 -0.17 7.69 9.84
C ALA A 5 0.71 6.75 9.02
N GLU A 6 1.95 6.55 9.47
CA GLU A 6 2.77 5.47 8.96
C GLU A 6 1.91 4.21 9.04
N LEU A 7 1.72 3.54 7.90
CA LEU A 7 0.99 2.28 7.84
C LEU A 7 1.51 1.37 8.94
N ASP A 8 0.64 0.87 9.81
CA ASP A 8 1.00 -0.21 10.71
C ASP A 8 1.01 -1.56 9.95
N GLU A 9 1.53 -2.61 10.58
CA GLU A 9 1.67 -3.93 9.92
C GLU A 9 0.31 -4.54 9.53
N ILE A 10 -0.74 -4.28 10.31
CA ILE A 10 -2.09 -4.78 10.02
C ILE A 10 -2.68 -4.02 8.83
N GLU A 11 -2.57 -2.70 8.82
CA GLU A 11 -2.99 -1.84 7.73
C GLU A 11 -2.25 -2.17 6.43
N TYR A 12 -0.95 -2.46 6.53
CA TYR A 12 -0.15 -2.95 5.40
C TYR A 12 -0.71 -4.25 4.82
N HIS A 13 -1.01 -5.24 5.66
CA HIS A 13 -1.57 -6.52 5.20
C HIS A 13 -2.97 -6.36 4.58
N LEU A 14 -3.80 -5.48 5.15
CA LEU A 14 -5.11 -5.16 4.57
C LEU A 14 -4.97 -4.45 3.22
N LEU A 15 -4.01 -3.52 3.10
CA LEU A 15 -3.74 -2.79 1.87
C LEU A 15 -3.26 -3.71 0.75
N VAL A 16 -2.36 -4.65 1.05
CA VAL A 16 -1.90 -5.68 0.09
C VAL A 16 -3.06 -6.57 -0.35
N ALA A 17 -3.89 -7.03 0.59
CA ALA A 17 -5.06 -7.85 0.25
C ALA A 17 -6.08 -7.10 -0.62
N GLU A 18 -6.29 -5.80 -0.37
CA GLU A 18 -7.14 -4.96 -1.22
C GLU A 18 -6.51 -4.77 -2.61
N PHE A 19 -5.19 -4.59 -2.69
CA PHE A 19 -4.47 -4.45 -3.95
C PHE A 19 -4.62 -5.70 -4.82
N ASP A 20 -4.43 -6.88 -4.24
CA ASP A 20 -4.61 -8.17 -4.92
C ASP A 20 -6.05 -8.35 -5.43
N LEU A 21 -7.03 -7.94 -4.63
CA LEU A 21 -8.44 -8.00 -5.02
C LEU A 21 -8.73 -7.07 -6.21
N LEU A 22 -8.17 -5.86 -6.22
CA LEU A 22 -8.34 -4.92 -7.34
C LEU A 22 -7.59 -5.39 -8.59
N TRP A 23 -6.40 -5.97 -8.44
CA TRP A 23 -5.62 -6.52 -9.55
C TRP A 23 -6.29 -7.69 -10.25
N SER A 24 -6.99 -8.55 -9.48
CA SER A 24 -7.66 -9.75 -10.01
C SER A 24 -8.95 -9.44 -10.81
N ARG A 25 -9.44 -8.20 -10.76
CA ARG A 25 -10.69 -7.77 -11.40
C ARG A 25 -10.43 -7.00 -12.69
N THR A 26 -11.42 -6.97 -13.59
CA THR A 26 -11.38 -6.09 -14.76
C THR A 26 -11.28 -4.64 -14.29
N PRO A 27 -10.20 -3.90 -14.61
CA PRO A 27 -9.99 -2.55 -14.09
C PRO A 27 -11.09 -1.61 -14.56
N ARG A 28 -11.77 -0.94 -13.63
CA ARG A 28 -12.67 0.17 -13.92
C ARG A 28 -11.89 1.47 -14.05
N SER A 29 -12.50 2.45 -14.71
CA SER A 29 -11.99 3.81 -14.76
C SER A 29 -11.84 4.34 -13.32
N GLY A 30 -10.61 4.70 -12.93
CA GLY A 30 -10.28 5.13 -11.56
C GLY A 30 -9.56 4.08 -10.70
N ASP A 31 -9.67 2.79 -11.04
CA ASP A 31 -8.97 1.74 -10.30
C ASP A 31 -7.45 1.86 -10.47
N ARG A 32 -6.97 2.29 -11.65
CA ARG A 32 -5.53 2.47 -11.89
C ARG A 32 -4.90 3.52 -10.98
N GLU A 33 -5.52 4.68 -10.83
CA GLU A 33 -5.01 5.74 -9.96
C GLU A 33 -4.99 5.31 -8.49
N ARG A 34 -6.03 4.59 -8.07
CA ARG A 34 -6.08 3.98 -6.74
C ARG A 34 -4.97 2.94 -6.54
N MET A 35 -4.76 2.06 -7.51
CA MET A 35 -3.70 1.05 -7.46
C MET A 35 -2.30 1.68 -7.43
N ASP A 36 -2.07 2.74 -8.20
CA ASP A 36 -0.81 3.50 -8.16
C ASP A 36 -0.58 4.12 -6.77
N GLN A 37 -1.64 4.64 -6.14
CA GLN A 37 -1.55 5.17 -4.77
C GLN A 37 -1.25 4.06 -3.75
N MET A 38 -1.92 2.91 -3.85
CA MET A 38 -1.70 1.76 -2.98
C MET A 38 -0.28 1.20 -3.13
N MET A 39 0.24 1.13 -4.35
CA MET A 39 1.61 0.69 -4.62
C MET A 39 2.64 1.60 -3.96
N ARG A 40 2.49 2.93 -4.05
CA ARG A 40 3.39 3.89 -3.38
C ARG A 40 3.40 3.72 -1.86
N LEU A 41 2.23 3.44 -1.28
CA LEU A 41 2.09 3.22 0.16
C LEU A 41 2.77 1.91 0.61
N ILE A 42 2.60 0.84 -0.16
CA ILE A 42 3.29 -0.45 0.04
C ILE A 42 4.80 -0.27 -0.04
N GLU A 43 5.30 0.39 -1.10
CA GLU A 43 6.74 0.64 -1.30
C GLU A 43 7.35 1.46 -0.15
N ALA A 44 6.66 2.51 0.30
CA ALA A 44 7.12 3.34 1.40
C ALA A 44 7.24 2.54 2.72
N PHE A 45 6.24 1.72 3.03
CA PHE A 45 6.25 0.85 4.22
C PHE A 45 7.39 -0.18 4.15
N GLU A 46 7.55 -0.86 3.02
CA GLU A 46 8.61 -1.86 2.84
C GLU A 46 10.02 -1.25 2.92
N ALA A 47 10.21 -0.05 2.36
CA ALA A 47 11.47 0.68 2.45
C ALA A 47 11.81 1.02 3.90
N ASN A 48 10.85 1.55 4.67
CA ASN A 48 11.02 1.84 6.08
C ASN A 48 11.37 0.57 6.89
N ARG A 49 10.67 -0.54 6.64
CA ARG A 49 10.95 -1.82 7.29
C ARG A 49 12.34 -2.36 6.94
N ARG A 50 12.78 -2.23 5.69
CA ARG A 50 14.12 -2.65 5.24
C ARG A 50 15.22 -1.83 5.92
N MET A 51 15.03 -0.52 6.04
CA MET A 51 15.97 0.34 6.76
C MET A 51 16.04 -0.02 8.25
N ALA A 52 14.89 -0.22 8.90
CA ALA A 52 14.83 -0.62 10.31
C ALA A 52 15.46 -2.01 10.56
N SER A 53 15.34 -2.93 9.62
CA SER A 53 15.96 -4.27 9.72
C SER A 53 17.46 -4.28 9.41
N SER A 54 18.01 -3.22 8.80
CA SER A 54 19.43 -3.12 8.42
C SER A 54 20.25 -2.29 9.42
N ALA A 55 19.62 -1.77 10.47
CA ALA A 55 20.23 -1.01 11.57
C ALA A 55 20.59 -1.93 12.75
#